data_AF-A0A7Y5UW58-F1
#
_entry.id   AF-A0A7Y5UW58-F1
#
_cell.length_a   1.000
_cell.length_b   1.000
_cell.length_c   1.000
_cell.angle_alpha   90.00
_cell.angle_beta   90.00
_cell.angle_gamma   90.00
#
_symmetry.space_group_name_H-M   'P 1'
#
loop_
_entity.id
_entity.type
_entity.pdbx_description
1 polymer ?
#
loop_
_entity_poly.entity_id
_entity_poly.type
_entity_poly.pdbx_seq_one_letter_code
_entity_poly.pdbx_strand_id
1 'polypeptide(L)'
;MLRGEVRSTALDLTNASDQGLALPLRVTGLQLPAEALSVHELVYTATQQGGSTASALPEAKRTANGWEIDLPAGATRQIWLMVDSGKLAAGQQQGQVVVQPAGGSAVTVPFRLRVSTVAMPARPSLSLGGWDYTDTSTYGVTDANRQQVVEFLKRYHVDTPWATGRAMPFGKHAADGTMTEPPDTKYTDAWLDRWQGARQYAVFNAFPEVLPDTPAAKKRVTEWINFWVGHLKTKGIEPRQLLLLLFDEPHEARSDQVIISYARVIKAAQSEVSIFNDPTYRDPRQATKEMLDLSDILCPNRPMWIENRAAFEAVYPGRRAAGQRLALYSCSGPVRLLDPYSYHRVQGWEAFRLDADGMYYWAFGDNGGHSAWNELAAPGTCYSPAFIGPEGIVTSRQMEAIREGIYDYEYLTLLRAAVAAADKANRQDAAAKAARKLLEEAPGRVLGAAGMNSIEWSTPKDRDLADRVRIEIIEALEKLG
;
A
#
# COMPACT_ATOMS: atom_id res chain seq x y z
N MET A 1 -1.44 -11.96 -17.20
CA MET A 1 -0.89 -11.74 -15.85
C MET A 1 0.41 -12.53 -15.72
N LEU A 2 1.39 -12.05 -14.95
CA LEU A 2 2.56 -12.84 -14.55
C LEU A 2 2.16 -13.94 -13.58
N ARG A 3 3.03 -14.92 -13.37
CA ARG A 3 2.88 -15.90 -12.28
C ARG A 3 3.19 -15.24 -10.93
N GLY A 4 2.42 -15.56 -9.89
CA GLY A 4 2.65 -15.03 -8.54
C GLY A 4 2.07 -13.63 -8.28
N GLU A 5 1.08 -13.19 -9.05
CA GLU A 5 0.30 -11.98 -8.75
C GLU A 5 -1.19 -12.32 -8.61
N VAL A 6 -1.95 -11.41 -8.03
CA VAL A 6 -3.42 -11.49 -7.99
C VAL A 6 -3.98 -10.37 -8.86
N ARG A 7 -4.88 -10.71 -9.79
CA ARG A 7 -5.53 -9.74 -10.67
C ARG A 7 -7.02 -9.95 -10.73
N SER A 8 -7.73 -8.86 -10.96
CA SER A 8 -9.18 -8.85 -11.01
C SER A 8 -9.75 -8.45 -12.35
N THR A 9 -10.98 -8.88 -12.59
CA THR A 9 -11.87 -8.33 -13.61
C THR A 9 -13.28 -8.27 -13.03
N ALA A 10 -14.19 -7.58 -13.72
CA ALA A 10 -15.55 -7.41 -13.25
C ALA A 10 -16.57 -7.61 -14.37
N LEU A 11 -17.78 -8.01 -13.99
CA LEU A 11 -18.95 -8.10 -14.85
C LEU A 11 -20.16 -7.52 -14.12
N ASP A 12 -21.02 -6.80 -14.83
CA ASP A 12 -22.25 -6.24 -14.27
C ASP A 12 -23.44 -7.14 -14.62
N LEU A 13 -24.21 -7.53 -13.62
CA LEU A 13 -25.45 -8.29 -13.76
C LEU A 13 -26.63 -7.40 -13.41
N THR A 14 -27.59 -7.27 -14.33
CA THR A 14 -28.83 -6.49 -14.11
C THR A 14 -30.02 -7.43 -14.01
N ASN A 15 -30.77 -7.31 -12.91
CA ASN A 15 -32.06 -7.95 -12.75
C ASN A 15 -33.17 -6.97 -13.16
N ALA A 16 -33.73 -7.20 -14.34
CA ALA A 16 -34.84 -6.41 -14.86
C ALA A 16 -36.23 -6.92 -14.43
N SER A 17 -36.30 -7.92 -13.54
CA SER A 17 -37.56 -8.43 -13.00
C SER A 17 -37.99 -7.71 -11.72
N ASP A 18 -39.22 -7.97 -11.29
CA ASP A 18 -39.83 -7.44 -10.06
C ASP A 18 -39.57 -8.33 -8.81
N GLN A 19 -38.86 -9.45 -8.98
CA GLN A 19 -38.47 -10.35 -7.88
C GLN A 19 -36.97 -10.33 -7.66
N GLY A 20 -36.54 -10.46 -6.41
CA GLY A 20 -35.14 -10.73 -6.09
C GLY A 20 -34.73 -12.11 -6.61
N LEU A 21 -33.50 -12.21 -7.12
CA LEU A 21 -32.95 -13.45 -7.65
C LEU A 21 -31.77 -13.91 -6.80
N ALA A 22 -31.78 -15.17 -6.39
CA ALA A 22 -30.57 -15.87 -5.97
C ALA A 22 -29.98 -16.53 -7.22
N LEU A 23 -28.77 -16.13 -7.61
CA LEU A 23 -28.13 -16.51 -8.86
C LEU A 23 -26.93 -17.42 -8.59
N PRO A 24 -27.05 -18.74 -8.87
CA PRO A 24 -25.91 -19.61 -9.01
C PRO A 24 -24.95 -19.09 -10.08
N LEU A 25 -23.71 -18.83 -9.67
CA LEU A 25 -22.60 -18.47 -10.53
C LEU A 25 -21.57 -19.60 -10.54
N ARG A 26 -21.16 -20.00 -11.74
CA ARG A 26 -20.13 -21.03 -11.95
C ARG A 26 -19.08 -20.55 -12.93
N VAL A 27 -17.86 -21.01 -12.75
CA VAL A 27 -16.80 -20.85 -13.77
C VAL A 27 -16.51 -22.23 -14.34
N THR A 28 -16.67 -22.38 -15.65
CA THR A 28 -16.55 -23.66 -16.37
C THR A 28 -15.49 -23.56 -17.46
N GLY A 29 -14.95 -24.70 -17.90
CA GLY A 29 -13.93 -24.75 -18.96
C GLY A 29 -12.52 -24.33 -18.54
N LEU A 30 -12.31 -23.92 -17.29
CA LEU A 30 -10.99 -23.65 -16.72
C LEU A 30 -10.59 -24.74 -15.73
N GLN A 31 -9.30 -25.02 -15.64
CA GLN A 31 -8.72 -25.89 -14.62
C GLN A 31 -8.09 -25.01 -13.54
N LEU A 32 -8.93 -24.58 -12.60
CA LEU A 32 -8.51 -23.74 -11.47
C LEU A 32 -8.65 -24.50 -10.16
N PRO A 33 -7.60 -24.55 -9.32
CA PRO A 33 -7.75 -24.89 -7.91
C PRO A 33 -8.79 -23.98 -7.23
N ALA A 34 -9.46 -24.53 -6.22
CA ALA A 34 -10.53 -23.84 -5.50
C ALA A 34 -10.09 -22.49 -4.91
N GLU A 35 -8.84 -22.42 -4.49
CA GLU A 35 -8.16 -21.28 -3.88
C GLU A 35 -7.62 -20.26 -4.90
N ALA A 36 -7.59 -20.59 -6.19
CA ALA A 36 -7.02 -19.73 -7.23
C ALA A 36 -8.00 -18.66 -7.74
N LEU A 37 -9.29 -18.80 -7.42
CA LEU A 37 -10.35 -17.89 -7.83
C LEU A 37 -11.25 -17.57 -6.64
N SER A 38 -11.38 -16.29 -6.31
CA SER A 38 -12.43 -15.78 -5.44
C SER A 38 -13.41 -14.89 -6.22
N VAL A 39 -14.66 -14.88 -5.77
CA VAL A 39 -15.74 -14.11 -6.37
C VAL A 39 -16.27 -13.19 -5.28
N HIS A 40 -16.39 -11.90 -5.59
CA HIS A 40 -16.83 -10.88 -4.65
C HIS A 40 -18.02 -10.14 -5.22
N GLU A 41 -18.91 -9.71 -4.33
CA GLU A 41 -20.07 -8.88 -4.68
C GLU A 41 -19.76 -7.44 -4.34
N LEU A 42 -19.90 -6.54 -5.31
CA LEU A 42 -19.76 -5.12 -5.05
C LEU A 42 -20.97 -4.60 -4.25
N VAL A 43 -20.71 -4.09 -3.06
CA VAL A 43 -21.75 -3.52 -2.20
C VAL A 43 -21.65 -2.00 -2.16
N TYR A 44 -22.81 -1.35 -2.30
CA TYR A 44 -22.95 0.08 -2.09
C TYR A 44 -23.05 0.37 -0.59
N THR A 45 -22.17 1.22 -0.07
CA THR A 45 -22.21 1.70 1.32
C THR A 45 -22.46 3.19 1.33
N ALA A 46 -23.25 3.66 2.30
CA ALA A 46 -23.42 5.10 2.50
C ALA A 46 -22.10 5.74 2.95
N THR A 47 -21.86 6.97 2.52
CA THR A 47 -20.68 7.76 2.92
C THR A 47 -21.09 8.85 3.90
N GLN A 48 -20.16 9.27 4.76
CA GLN A 48 -20.40 10.35 5.72
C GLN A 48 -20.79 11.69 5.05
N GLN A 49 -20.36 11.91 3.80
CA GLN A 49 -20.62 13.15 3.04
C GLN A 49 -22.00 13.14 2.34
N GLY A 50 -22.77 12.07 2.54
CA GLY A 50 -24.02 11.84 1.84
C GLY A 50 -23.81 11.11 0.51
N GLY A 51 -24.81 10.31 0.12
CA GLY A 51 -24.73 9.44 -1.05
C GLY A 51 -24.20 8.03 -0.71
N SER A 52 -23.77 7.31 -1.74
CA SER A 52 -23.21 5.96 -1.59
C SER A 52 -22.04 5.73 -2.52
N THR A 53 -21.13 4.84 -2.13
CA THR A 53 -20.00 4.40 -2.94
C THR A 53 -20.06 2.90 -3.15
N ALA A 54 -19.69 2.45 -4.34
CA ALA A 54 -19.58 1.04 -4.67
C ALA A 54 -18.11 0.64 -4.51
N SER A 55 -17.70 0.43 -3.26
CA SER A 55 -16.29 0.19 -2.89
C SER A 55 -16.06 -1.14 -2.18
N ALA A 56 -16.99 -1.59 -1.34
CA ALA A 56 -16.83 -2.82 -0.55
C ALA A 56 -16.91 -4.08 -1.43
N LEU A 57 -16.01 -5.04 -1.17
CA LEU A 57 -15.91 -6.29 -1.91
C LEU A 57 -15.95 -7.51 -0.96
N PRO A 58 -17.06 -7.74 -0.24
CA PRO A 58 -17.26 -9.00 0.48
C PRO A 58 -17.20 -10.19 -0.49
N GLU A 59 -16.64 -11.31 -0.03
CA GLU A 59 -16.63 -12.55 -0.80
C GLU A 59 -18.07 -13.07 -0.93
N ALA A 60 -18.44 -13.47 -2.15
CA ALA A 60 -19.71 -14.10 -2.43
C ALA A 60 -19.82 -15.44 -1.70
N LYS A 61 -21.04 -15.83 -1.34
CA LYS A 61 -21.28 -17.09 -0.63
C LYS A 61 -20.86 -18.27 -1.49
N ARG A 62 -19.83 -18.99 -1.03
CA ARG A 62 -19.33 -20.20 -1.70
C ARG A 62 -20.31 -21.36 -1.52
N THR A 63 -20.53 -22.13 -2.57
CA THR A 63 -21.38 -23.33 -2.59
C THR A 63 -20.56 -24.54 -3.06
N ALA A 64 -21.15 -25.74 -3.04
CA ALA A 64 -20.49 -26.95 -3.54
C ALA A 64 -20.12 -26.86 -5.04
N ASN A 65 -20.84 -26.04 -5.82
CA ASN A 65 -20.72 -26.00 -7.28
C ASN A 65 -20.38 -24.60 -7.83
N GLY A 66 -19.88 -23.68 -7.00
CA GLY A 66 -19.56 -22.31 -7.40
C GLY A 66 -19.91 -21.31 -6.31
N TRP A 67 -20.62 -20.24 -6.68
CA TRP A 67 -21.04 -19.17 -5.77
C TRP A 67 -22.54 -18.88 -5.92
N GLU A 68 -23.13 -18.32 -4.88
CA GLU A 68 -24.48 -17.78 -4.89
C GLU A 68 -24.38 -16.26 -4.81
N ILE A 69 -25.01 -15.57 -5.77
CA ILE A 69 -25.05 -14.12 -5.87
C ILE A 69 -26.48 -13.66 -5.58
N ASP A 70 -26.65 -12.73 -4.65
CA ASP A 70 -27.95 -12.12 -4.40
C ASP A 70 -28.15 -10.92 -5.33
N LEU A 71 -29.23 -10.89 -6.12
CA LEU A 71 -29.51 -9.79 -7.03
C LEU A 71 -30.93 -9.24 -6.84
N PRO A 72 -31.09 -8.11 -6.12
CA PRO A 72 -32.40 -7.51 -5.87
C PRO A 72 -33.19 -7.19 -7.14
N ALA A 73 -34.52 -7.13 -7.01
CA ALA A 73 -35.42 -6.71 -8.09
C ALA A 73 -35.03 -5.31 -8.61
N GLY A 74 -34.99 -5.14 -9.93
CA GLY A 74 -34.67 -3.86 -10.58
C GLY A 74 -33.24 -3.34 -10.36
N ALA A 75 -32.34 -4.13 -9.79
CA ALA A 75 -30.98 -3.70 -9.43
C ALA A 75 -29.90 -4.24 -10.36
N THR A 76 -28.77 -3.53 -10.42
CA THR A 76 -27.51 -4.02 -10.99
C THR A 76 -26.54 -4.32 -9.87
N ARG A 77 -25.84 -5.46 -9.97
CA ARG A 77 -24.72 -5.82 -9.10
C ARG A 77 -23.50 -6.11 -9.94
N GLN A 78 -22.39 -5.51 -9.55
CA GLN A 78 -21.10 -5.85 -10.13
C GLN A 78 -20.52 -7.05 -9.39
N ILE A 79 -20.09 -8.04 -10.15
CA ILE A 79 -19.38 -9.22 -9.65
C ILE A 79 -17.90 -9.05 -9.98
N TRP A 80 -17.07 -9.20 -8.97
CA TRP A 80 -15.64 -9.00 -9.05
C TRP A 80 -14.93 -10.34 -8.92
N LEU A 81 -14.22 -10.74 -9.97
CA LEU A 81 -13.52 -12.02 -10.09
C LEU A 81 -12.04 -11.79 -9.85
N MET A 82 -11.47 -12.43 -8.84
CA MET A 82 -10.04 -12.29 -8.49
C MET A 82 -9.32 -13.62 -8.70
N VAL A 83 -8.26 -13.59 -9.51
CA VAL A 83 -7.45 -14.75 -9.84
C VAL A 83 -6.07 -14.61 -9.20
N ASP A 84 -5.66 -15.59 -8.40
CA ASP A 84 -4.29 -15.73 -7.87
C ASP A 84 -3.47 -16.65 -8.79
N SER A 85 -2.59 -16.07 -9.61
CA SER A 85 -1.74 -16.84 -10.53
C SER A 85 -0.59 -17.56 -9.82
N GLY A 86 -0.32 -17.28 -8.53
CA GLY A 86 0.61 -18.05 -7.73
C GLY A 86 0.18 -19.50 -7.52
N LYS A 87 -1.11 -19.79 -7.73
CA LYS A 87 -1.71 -21.14 -7.65
C LYS A 87 -1.84 -21.83 -9.01
N LEU A 88 -1.37 -21.20 -10.08
CA LEU A 88 -1.61 -21.64 -11.44
C LEU A 88 -0.31 -21.92 -12.20
N ALA A 89 -0.37 -22.91 -13.09
CA ALA A 89 0.66 -23.12 -14.09
C ALA A 89 0.61 -22.02 -15.16
N ALA A 90 1.76 -21.75 -15.77
CA ALA A 90 1.82 -20.87 -16.94
C ALA A 90 1.07 -21.49 -18.12
N GLY A 91 0.45 -20.65 -18.95
CA GLY A 91 -0.31 -21.08 -20.12
C GLY A 91 -1.54 -20.23 -20.38
N GLN A 92 -2.32 -20.67 -21.37
CA GLN A 92 -3.58 -20.06 -21.73
C GLN A 92 -4.72 -21.06 -21.49
N GLN A 93 -5.80 -20.58 -20.88
CA GLN A 93 -7.03 -21.33 -20.69
C GLN A 93 -8.21 -20.49 -21.16
N GLN A 94 -9.24 -21.16 -21.67
CA GLN A 94 -10.49 -20.53 -22.09
C GLN A 94 -11.64 -21.26 -21.43
N GLY A 95 -12.48 -20.49 -20.77
CA GLY A 95 -13.68 -20.97 -20.10
C GLY A 95 -14.76 -19.91 -20.15
N GLN A 96 -15.71 -20.03 -19.25
CA GLN A 96 -16.89 -19.20 -19.22
C GLN A 96 -17.36 -18.98 -17.78
N VAL A 97 -17.86 -17.78 -17.51
CA VAL A 97 -18.69 -17.50 -16.33
C VAL A 97 -20.13 -17.77 -16.73
N VAL A 98 -20.79 -18.67 -16.00
CA VAL A 98 -22.17 -19.09 -16.24
C VAL A 98 -23.01 -18.64 -15.04
N VAL A 99 -24.03 -17.84 -15.32
CA VAL A 99 -25.00 -17.37 -14.33
C VAL A 99 -26.37 -17.89 -14.75
N GLN A 100 -27.03 -18.65 -13.87
CA GLN A 100 -28.26 -19.34 -14.21
C GLN A 100 -29.35 -19.06 -13.15
N PRO A 101 -30.31 -18.15 -13.42
CA PRO A 101 -31.46 -17.96 -12.53
C PRO A 101 -32.34 -19.21 -12.49
N ALA A 102 -33.02 -19.42 -11.36
CA ALA A 102 -34.04 -20.45 -11.24
C ALA A 102 -35.19 -20.18 -12.23
N GLY A 103 -35.47 -21.13 -13.13
CA GLY A 103 -36.55 -21.01 -14.12
C GLY A 103 -36.28 -20.07 -15.29
N GLY A 104 -35.10 -19.46 -15.40
CA GLY A 104 -34.71 -18.62 -16.55
C GLY A 104 -33.67 -19.27 -17.45
N SER A 105 -33.15 -18.53 -18.42
CA SER A 105 -32.06 -18.97 -19.31
C SER A 105 -30.69 -18.63 -18.73
N ALA A 106 -29.70 -19.49 -18.98
CA ALA A 106 -28.32 -19.22 -18.59
C ALA A 106 -27.76 -18.00 -19.34
N VAL A 107 -27.07 -17.13 -18.62
CA VAL A 107 -26.19 -16.11 -19.19
C VAL A 107 -24.77 -16.64 -19.12
N THR A 108 -24.05 -16.55 -20.24
CA THR A 108 -22.70 -17.08 -20.37
C THR A 108 -21.77 -15.99 -20.87
N VAL A 109 -20.70 -15.72 -20.11
CA VAL A 109 -19.69 -14.71 -20.43
C VAL A 109 -18.35 -15.42 -20.68
N PRO A 110 -17.70 -15.23 -21.84
CA PRO A 110 -16.38 -15.81 -22.10
C PRO A 110 -15.34 -15.32 -21.10
N PHE A 111 -14.52 -16.24 -20.59
CA PHE A 111 -13.45 -15.94 -19.65
C PHE A 111 -12.13 -16.53 -20.16
N ARG A 112 -11.15 -15.65 -20.42
CA ARG A 112 -9.83 -16.05 -20.92
C ARG A 112 -8.77 -15.72 -19.88
N LEU A 113 -7.96 -16.71 -19.54
CA LEU A 113 -6.88 -16.56 -18.58
C LEU A 113 -5.55 -16.87 -19.26
N ARG A 114 -4.61 -15.93 -19.17
CA ARG A 114 -3.23 -16.09 -19.63
C ARG A 114 -2.27 -15.81 -18.48
N VAL A 115 -1.56 -16.85 -18.06
CA VAL A 115 -0.49 -16.79 -17.05
C VAL A 115 0.84 -16.90 -17.76
N SER A 116 1.69 -15.88 -17.63
CA SER A 116 3.03 -15.86 -18.23
C SER A 116 3.98 -16.84 -17.54
N THR A 117 5.05 -17.23 -18.24
CA THR A 117 6.17 -17.99 -17.67
C THR A 117 7.07 -17.13 -16.78
N VAL A 118 7.06 -15.80 -17.02
CA VAL A 118 7.70 -14.80 -16.17
C VAL A 118 6.90 -14.67 -14.87
N ALA A 119 7.61 -14.60 -13.75
CA ALA A 119 7.02 -14.55 -12.41
C ALA A 119 7.34 -13.22 -11.71
N MET A 120 6.40 -12.77 -10.89
CA MET A 120 6.66 -11.78 -9.86
C MET A 120 7.71 -12.31 -8.88
N PRO A 121 8.51 -11.42 -8.27
CA PRO A 121 9.37 -11.83 -7.15
C PRO A 121 8.49 -12.29 -5.97
N ALA A 122 8.98 -13.26 -5.20
CA ALA A 122 8.25 -13.78 -4.02
C ALA A 122 7.98 -12.68 -2.97
N ARG A 123 8.85 -11.67 -2.92
CA ARG A 123 8.68 -10.45 -2.15
C ARG A 123 8.77 -9.28 -3.13
N PRO A 124 7.76 -8.39 -3.21
CA PRO A 124 7.83 -7.20 -4.05
C PRO A 124 9.06 -6.34 -3.72
N SER A 125 9.66 -5.72 -4.73
CA SER A 125 10.75 -4.76 -4.59
C SER A 125 10.27 -3.48 -3.92
N LEU A 126 9.05 -3.01 -4.23
CA LEU A 126 8.43 -1.87 -3.55
C LEU A 126 7.98 -2.25 -2.14
N SER A 127 8.43 -1.50 -1.14
CA SER A 127 7.95 -1.62 0.26
C SER A 127 6.56 -1.01 0.38
N LEU A 128 5.60 -1.73 0.95
CA LEU A 128 4.29 -1.17 1.29
C LEU A 128 4.21 -0.98 2.80
N GLY A 129 3.92 0.25 3.21
CA GLY A 129 3.58 0.59 4.57
C GLY A 129 2.36 1.49 4.64
N GLY A 130 2.05 1.93 5.84
CA GLY A 130 0.93 2.78 6.15
C GLY A 130 0.60 2.61 7.62
N TRP A 131 0.10 3.67 8.25
CA TRP A 131 -0.13 3.65 9.69
C TRP A 131 -1.25 2.67 10.02
N ASP A 132 -0.88 1.45 10.40
CA ASP A 132 -1.79 0.39 10.79
C ASP A 132 -2.07 0.39 12.29
N TYR A 133 -1.09 0.82 13.10
CA TYR A 133 -1.14 0.86 14.56
C TYR A 133 -1.70 -0.39 15.19
N THR A 134 -1.36 -1.54 14.60
CA THR A 134 -1.76 -2.83 15.15
C THR A 134 -1.12 -3.09 16.49
N ASP A 135 -0.05 -2.38 16.88
CA ASP A 135 0.55 -2.47 18.22
C ASP A 135 -0.47 -2.22 19.34
N THR A 136 -1.42 -1.29 19.13
CA THR A 136 -2.45 -0.89 20.10
C THR A 136 -3.87 -1.22 19.65
N SER A 137 -4.87 -0.84 20.46
CA SER A 137 -6.28 -0.76 20.04
C SER A 137 -6.59 0.71 19.77
N THR A 138 -6.66 1.09 18.49
CA THR A 138 -6.96 2.45 18.05
C THR A 138 -7.71 2.41 16.73
N TYR A 139 -8.50 3.45 16.46
CA TYR A 139 -9.34 3.54 15.28
C TYR A 139 -10.23 2.30 15.09
N GLY A 140 -10.14 1.63 13.94
CA GLY A 140 -10.86 0.39 13.66
C GLY A 140 -10.20 -0.88 14.18
N VAL A 141 -8.96 -0.80 14.66
CA VAL A 141 -8.21 -1.96 15.16
C VAL A 141 -8.54 -2.17 16.64
N THR A 142 -9.03 -3.36 16.95
CA THR A 142 -9.43 -3.80 18.30
C THR A 142 -8.74 -5.10 18.65
N ASP A 143 -8.74 -5.47 19.93
CA ASP A 143 -8.20 -6.78 20.35
C ASP A 143 -8.89 -7.96 19.63
N ALA A 144 -10.18 -7.83 19.30
CA ALA A 144 -10.97 -8.88 18.65
C ALA A 144 -10.64 -9.09 17.16
N ASN A 145 -10.34 -8.03 16.41
CA ASN A 145 -10.11 -8.10 14.96
C ASN A 145 -8.63 -7.99 14.55
N ARG A 146 -7.74 -7.56 15.45
CA ARG A 146 -6.33 -7.25 15.17
C ARG A 146 -5.59 -8.35 14.43
N GLN A 147 -5.73 -9.61 14.82
CA GLN A 147 -5.03 -10.71 14.15
C GLN A 147 -5.48 -10.85 12.69
N GLN A 148 -6.79 -10.74 12.44
CA GLN A 148 -7.34 -10.77 11.08
C GLN A 148 -6.88 -9.56 10.25
N VAL A 149 -6.77 -8.37 10.87
CA VAL A 149 -6.22 -7.17 10.23
C VAL A 149 -4.76 -7.38 9.83
N VAL A 150 -3.91 -7.90 10.72
CA VAL A 150 -2.50 -8.19 10.41
C VAL A 150 -2.38 -9.21 9.27
N GLU A 151 -3.14 -10.30 9.32
CA GLU A 151 -3.15 -11.32 8.26
C GLU A 151 -3.65 -10.78 6.93
N PHE A 152 -4.66 -9.91 6.95
CA PHE A 152 -5.12 -9.19 5.79
C PHE A 152 -4.00 -8.32 5.21
N LEU A 153 -3.40 -7.43 5.99
CA LEU A 153 -2.36 -6.52 5.51
C LEU A 153 -1.16 -7.29 4.93
N LYS A 154 -0.73 -8.39 5.56
CA LYS A 154 0.32 -9.27 5.00
C LYS A 154 -0.05 -9.87 3.65
N ARG A 155 -1.31 -10.32 3.45
CA ARG A 155 -1.79 -10.82 2.15
C ARG A 155 -1.79 -9.75 1.06
N TYR A 156 -1.83 -8.47 1.44
CA TYR A 156 -1.71 -7.32 0.53
C TYR A 156 -0.29 -6.77 0.45
N HIS A 157 0.71 -7.55 0.89
CA HIS A 157 2.14 -7.23 0.83
C HIS A 157 2.59 -6.07 1.71
N VAL A 158 1.81 -5.68 2.73
CA VAL A 158 2.29 -4.76 3.76
C VAL A 158 3.45 -5.42 4.49
N ASP A 159 4.61 -4.81 4.42
CA ASP A 159 5.84 -5.33 5.03
C ASP A 159 6.63 -4.26 5.81
N THR A 160 6.04 -3.08 5.99
CA THR A 160 6.53 -2.01 6.87
C THR A 160 5.41 -1.57 7.82
N PRO A 161 5.10 -2.36 8.87
CA PRO A 161 4.13 -1.99 9.89
C PRO A 161 4.58 -0.81 10.73
N TRP A 162 3.60 -0.07 11.24
CA TRP A 162 3.77 1.11 12.08
C TRP A 162 3.22 0.87 13.48
N ALA A 163 4.07 1.12 14.48
CA ALA A 163 3.67 1.20 15.86
C ALA A 163 3.63 2.65 16.37
N THR A 164 2.83 2.88 17.40
CA THR A 164 2.87 4.13 18.17
C THR A 164 4.14 4.22 19.02
N GLY A 165 4.45 5.40 19.56
CA GLY A 165 5.59 5.61 20.46
C GLY A 165 5.57 4.74 21.73
N ARG A 166 4.40 4.17 22.07
CA ARG A 166 4.25 3.16 23.13
C ARG A 166 5.08 1.90 22.90
N ALA A 167 5.45 1.59 21.65
CA ALA A 167 6.31 0.45 21.35
C ALA A 167 7.78 0.66 21.72
N MET A 168 8.21 1.89 22.03
CA MET A 168 9.59 2.17 22.42
C MET A 168 9.69 3.16 23.60
N PRO A 169 9.21 2.80 24.81
CA PRO A 169 9.35 3.66 25.98
C PRO A 169 10.81 3.94 26.35
N PHE A 170 11.06 5.01 27.13
CA PHE A 170 12.40 5.41 27.57
C PHE A 170 12.98 4.59 28.74
N GLY A 171 12.15 3.91 29.55
CA GLY A 171 12.61 3.40 30.84
C GLY A 171 12.80 4.53 31.86
N LYS A 172 13.54 4.28 32.94
CA LYS A 172 13.84 5.32 33.96
C LYS A 172 15.28 5.78 33.87
N HIS A 173 15.49 7.07 34.08
CA HIS A 173 16.81 7.69 34.06
C HIS A 173 17.04 8.56 35.30
N ALA A 174 18.29 8.60 35.77
CA ALA A 174 18.77 9.56 36.74
C ALA A 174 18.87 10.98 36.15
N ALA A 175 19.11 11.97 37.01
CA ALA A 175 19.18 13.39 36.61
C ALA A 175 20.34 13.68 35.63
N ASP A 176 21.41 12.90 35.68
CA ASP A 176 22.56 12.99 34.76
C ASP A 176 22.29 12.29 33.41
N GLY A 177 21.12 11.68 33.25
CA GLY A 177 20.70 10.97 32.05
C GLY A 177 21.10 9.51 31.99
N THR A 178 21.65 8.92 33.05
CA THR A 178 21.95 7.48 33.14
C THR A 178 20.68 6.65 33.33
N MET A 179 20.49 5.60 32.56
CA MET A 179 19.38 4.65 32.62
C MET A 179 19.55 3.79 33.87
N THR A 180 18.57 3.90 34.77
CA THR A 180 18.55 3.16 36.04
C THR A 180 17.63 1.94 35.99
N GLU A 181 16.63 1.96 35.11
CA GLU A 181 15.77 0.82 34.84
C GLU A 181 15.47 0.75 33.33
N PRO A 182 15.68 -0.41 32.67
CA PRO A 182 15.42 -0.55 31.24
C PRO A 182 13.92 -0.44 30.93
N PRO A 183 13.56 -0.05 29.69
CA PRO A 183 12.17 -0.11 29.22
C PRO A 183 11.58 -1.54 29.27
N ASP A 184 10.27 -1.65 29.48
CA ASP A 184 9.54 -2.92 29.31
C ASP A 184 9.38 -3.24 27.81
N THR A 185 9.81 -4.43 27.41
CA THR A 185 9.83 -4.89 26.02
C THR A 185 8.62 -5.74 25.64
N LYS A 186 7.77 -6.17 26.59
CA LYS A 186 6.68 -7.11 26.33
C LYS A 186 5.72 -6.63 25.24
N TYR A 187 5.45 -5.33 25.23
CA TYR A 187 4.55 -4.73 24.26
C TYR A 187 5.16 -4.74 22.86
N THR A 188 6.43 -4.36 22.74
CA THR A 188 7.20 -4.42 21.49
C THR A 188 7.27 -5.86 20.98
N ASP A 189 7.61 -6.81 21.84
CA ASP A 189 7.73 -8.23 21.49
C ASP A 189 6.43 -8.78 20.92
N ALA A 190 5.29 -8.48 21.54
CA ALA A 190 3.99 -8.91 21.04
C ALA A 190 3.63 -8.31 19.67
N TRP A 191 4.12 -7.09 19.36
CA TRP A 191 3.96 -6.49 18.04
C TRP A 191 4.91 -7.10 17.00
N LEU A 192 6.18 -7.32 17.37
CA LEU A 192 7.17 -7.98 16.50
C LEU A 192 6.75 -9.41 16.13
N ASP A 193 6.23 -10.18 17.07
CA ASP A 193 5.74 -11.55 16.82
C ASP A 193 4.61 -11.57 15.78
N ARG A 194 3.71 -10.58 15.84
CA ARG A 194 2.63 -10.42 14.85
C ARG A 194 3.15 -10.07 13.47
N TRP A 195 4.28 -9.38 13.38
CA TRP A 195 4.89 -8.91 12.12
C TRP A 195 6.19 -9.63 11.76
N GLN A 196 6.39 -10.86 12.24
CA GLN A 196 7.56 -11.66 11.93
C GLN A 196 7.83 -11.69 10.41
N GLY A 197 9.06 -11.36 10.02
CA GLY A 197 9.51 -11.32 8.63
C GLY A 197 9.26 -9.99 7.89
N ALA A 198 8.69 -8.97 8.55
CA ALA A 198 8.57 -7.63 7.98
C ALA A 198 9.93 -7.07 7.51
N ARG A 199 9.90 -6.23 6.47
CA ARG A 199 11.12 -5.58 5.91
C ARG A 199 11.73 -4.67 6.94
N GLN A 200 10.84 -3.88 7.53
CA GLN A 200 11.11 -2.72 8.34
C GLN A 200 10.06 -2.68 9.44
N TYR A 201 10.42 -2.09 10.57
CA TYR A 201 9.57 -1.90 11.73
C TYR A 201 9.59 -0.40 12.02
N ALA A 202 8.48 0.28 11.69
CA ALA A 202 8.37 1.72 11.84
C ALA A 202 7.73 2.07 13.19
N VAL A 203 8.27 3.10 13.85
CA VAL A 203 7.72 3.63 15.10
C VAL A 203 7.55 5.13 14.97
N PHE A 204 6.33 5.61 15.17
CA PHE A 204 6.06 7.03 15.33
C PHE A 204 6.26 7.44 16.79
N ASN A 205 7.40 8.08 17.09
CA ASN A 205 7.77 8.43 18.46
C ASN A 205 6.98 9.60 19.03
N ALA A 206 6.45 10.49 18.18
CA ALA A 206 5.65 11.66 18.56
C ALA A 206 6.36 12.57 19.58
N PHE A 207 7.62 12.92 19.35
CA PHE A 207 8.34 13.81 20.26
C PHE A 207 7.74 15.23 20.22
N PRO A 208 7.28 15.79 21.35
CA PRO A 208 6.48 17.01 21.34
C PRO A 208 7.32 18.29 21.28
N GLU A 209 8.58 18.21 21.69
CA GLU A 209 9.44 19.36 21.94
C GLU A 209 10.88 19.09 21.56
N VAL A 210 11.61 20.16 21.27
CA VAL A 210 13.05 20.12 20.96
C VAL A 210 13.79 19.52 22.15
N LEU A 211 14.66 18.55 21.89
CA LEU A 211 15.51 17.96 22.91
C LEU A 211 16.42 19.06 23.51
N PRO A 212 16.41 19.27 24.85
CA PRO A 212 17.29 20.25 25.47
C PRO A 212 18.76 19.96 25.17
N ASP A 213 19.52 20.99 24.81
CA ASP A 213 20.94 20.85 24.50
C ASP A 213 21.81 20.72 25.77
N THR A 214 21.63 19.60 26.48
CA THR A 214 22.36 19.27 27.71
C THR A 214 22.97 17.88 27.61
N PRO A 215 24.13 17.63 28.25
CA PRO A 215 24.71 16.28 28.27
C PRO A 215 23.75 15.22 28.80
N ALA A 216 22.96 15.53 29.84
CA ALA A 216 21.99 14.62 30.41
C ALA A 216 20.87 14.26 29.42
N ALA A 217 20.28 15.24 28.74
CA ALA A 217 19.22 14.98 27.76
C ALA A 217 19.71 14.14 26.58
N LYS A 218 20.91 14.43 26.05
CA LYS A 218 21.54 13.63 25.00
C LYS A 218 21.82 12.21 25.46
N LYS A 219 22.37 12.04 26.67
CA LYS A 219 22.65 10.72 27.27
C LYS A 219 21.39 9.86 27.36
N ARG A 220 20.25 10.41 27.80
CA ARG A 220 18.97 9.68 27.84
C ARG A 220 18.56 9.13 26.47
N VAL A 221 18.67 9.92 25.41
CA VAL A 221 18.31 9.48 24.05
C VAL A 221 19.32 8.45 23.53
N THR A 222 20.61 8.65 23.80
CA THR A 222 21.67 7.68 23.46
C THR A 222 21.45 6.32 24.12
N GLU A 223 21.19 6.29 25.43
CA GLU A 223 20.97 5.02 26.15
C GLU A 223 19.65 4.36 25.76
N TRP A 224 18.60 5.15 25.52
CA TRP A 224 17.34 4.66 24.96
C TRP A 224 17.53 3.96 23.61
N ILE A 225 18.18 4.60 22.64
CA ILE A 225 18.34 3.98 21.31
C ILE A 225 19.30 2.79 21.34
N ASN A 226 20.36 2.84 22.17
CA ASN A 226 21.27 1.72 22.36
C ASN A 226 20.55 0.50 22.95
N PHE A 227 19.67 0.71 23.94
CA PHE A 227 18.87 -0.36 24.51
C PHE A 227 17.99 -1.02 23.45
N TRP A 228 17.21 -0.23 22.69
CA TRP A 228 16.28 -0.79 21.71
C TRP A 228 16.99 -1.48 20.55
N VAL A 229 18.08 -0.91 20.03
CA VAL A 229 18.89 -1.58 19.01
C VAL A 229 19.46 -2.89 19.55
N GLY A 230 19.95 -2.91 20.80
CA GLY A 230 20.41 -4.14 21.45
C GLY A 230 19.30 -5.19 21.56
N HIS A 231 18.12 -4.80 22.04
CA HIS A 231 16.96 -5.67 22.17
C HIS A 231 16.49 -6.23 20.82
N LEU A 232 16.31 -5.38 19.81
CA LEU A 232 15.88 -5.78 18.46
C LEU A 232 16.87 -6.74 17.79
N LYS A 233 18.18 -6.58 18.02
CA LYS A 233 19.19 -7.54 17.55
C LYS A 233 18.99 -8.93 18.16
N THR A 234 18.55 -9.05 19.42
CA THR A 234 18.22 -10.36 20.02
C THR A 234 17.03 -11.04 19.34
N LYS A 235 16.20 -10.27 18.62
CA LYS A 235 15.06 -10.74 17.82
C LYS A 235 15.42 -10.93 16.34
N GLY A 236 16.70 -10.80 15.97
CA GLY A 236 17.17 -10.92 14.58
C GLY A 236 16.81 -9.74 13.69
N ILE A 237 16.56 -8.57 14.28
CA ILE A 237 16.22 -7.34 13.55
C ILE A 237 17.46 -6.44 13.55
N GLU A 238 17.94 -6.12 12.35
CA GLU A 238 19.10 -5.23 12.18
C GLU A 238 18.71 -3.77 12.44
N PRO A 239 19.65 -2.90 12.89
CA PRO A 239 19.36 -1.49 13.16
C PRO A 239 18.71 -0.75 11.97
N ARG A 240 19.16 -1.05 10.74
CA ARG A 240 18.60 -0.50 9.49
C ARG A 240 17.16 -0.89 9.18
N GLN A 241 16.62 -1.89 9.88
CA GLN A 241 15.21 -2.27 9.77
C GLN A 241 14.34 -1.46 10.75
N LEU A 242 14.92 -0.76 11.72
CA LEU A 242 14.19 0.16 12.58
C LEU A 242 14.06 1.52 11.89
N LEU A 243 12.81 1.92 11.64
CA LEU A 243 12.46 3.23 11.10
C LEU A 243 11.86 4.07 12.23
N LEU A 244 12.39 5.28 12.43
CA LEU A 244 11.89 6.22 13.43
C LEU A 244 11.31 7.45 12.73
N LEU A 245 10.02 7.70 12.95
CA LEU A 245 9.39 8.98 12.66
C LEU A 245 9.35 9.77 13.97
N LEU A 246 10.20 10.78 14.07
CA LEU A 246 10.42 11.51 15.32
C LEU A 246 9.32 12.53 15.59
N PHE A 247 8.84 13.18 14.52
CA PHE A 247 7.77 14.16 14.50
C PHE A 247 7.00 13.98 13.19
N ASP A 248 5.68 14.07 13.23
CA ASP A 248 4.78 13.82 12.09
C ASP A 248 4.59 15.07 11.24
N GLU A 249 4.64 14.91 9.92
CA GLU A 249 4.31 15.95 8.94
C GLU A 249 4.96 17.33 9.22
N PRO A 250 6.30 17.42 9.33
CA PRO A 250 6.96 18.70 9.56
C PRO A 250 6.70 19.68 8.40
N HIS A 251 6.30 20.90 8.75
CA HIS A 251 5.91 21.96 7.80
C HIS A 251 6.36 23.36 8.25
N GLU A 252 7.18 23.45 9.29
CA GLU A 252 7.73 24.70 9.80
C GLU A 252 9.08 24.48 10.51
N ALA A 253 9.88 25.55 10.63
CA ALA A 253 11.24 25.45 11.19
C ALA A 253 11.29 24.86 12.62
N ARG A 254 10.21 25.01 13.40
CA ARG A 254 10.12 24.42 14.74
C ARG A 254 10.06 22.88 14.68
N SER A 255 9.20 22.31 13.82
CA SER A 255 9.06 20.86 13.70
C SER A 255 10.35 20.23 13.14
N ASP A 256 11.00 20.90 12.19
CA ASP A 256 12.35 20.56 11.76
C ASP A 256 13.34 20.52 12.93
N GLN A 257 13.33 21.52 13.82
CA GLN A 257 14.25 21.58 14.95
C GLN A 257 14.01 20.46 15.98
N VAL A 258 12.76 20.01 16.15
CA VAL A 258 12.46 18.81 16.95
C VAL A 258 13.18 17.62 16.34
N ILE A 259 12.96 17.34 15.05
CA ILE A 259 13.58 16.21 14.34
C ILE A 259 15.10 16.28 14.43
N ILE A 260 15.70 17.43 14.08
CA ILE A 260 17.16 17.63 14.11
C ILE A 260 17.75 17.32 15.49
N SER A 261 17.10 17.81 16.56
CA SER A 261 17.63 17.67 17.92
C SER A 261 17.75 16.22 18.38
N TYR A 262 16.82 15.34 18.01
CA TYR A 262 16.87 13.92 18.31
C TYR A 262 17.69 13.13 17.28
N ALA A 263 17.51 13.40 15.98
CA ALA A 263 18.20 12.70 14.90
C ALA A 263 19.71 12.81 15.02
N ARG A 264 20.26 13.97 15.39
CA ARG A 264 21.71 14.15 15.66
C ARG A 264 22.21 13.17 16.72
N VAL A 265 21.48 13.02 17.83
CA VAL A 265 21.88 12.16 18.95
C VAL A 265 21.76 10.69 18.56
N ILE A 266 20.66 10.33 17.89
CA ILE A 266 20.43 8.96 17.40
C ILE A 266 21.51 8.55 16.41
N LYS A 267 21.80 9.39 15.40
CA LYS A 267 22.83 9.10 14.40
C LYS A 267 24.23 9.01 14.97
N ALA A 268 24.54 9.80 16.00
CA ALA A 268 25.82 9.70 16.70
C ALA A 268 25.96 8.39 17.50
N ALA A 269 24.87 7.85 18.05
CA ALA A 269 24.86 6.63 18.85
C ALA A 269 24.71 5.35 18.00
N GLN A 270 23.83 5.38 17.01
CA GLN A 270 23.38 4.26 16.19
C GLN A 270 23.14 4.74 14.75
N SER A 271 24.21 4.97 13.99
CA SER A 271 24.16 5.56 12.65
C SER A 271 23.36 4.74 11.63
N GLU A 272 23.23 3.43 11.84
CA GLU A 272 22.47 2.52 11.00
C GLU A 272 20.94 2.55 11.23
N VAL A 273 20.45 3.16 12.32
CA VAL A 273 19.01 3.36 12.51
C VAL A 273 18.49 4.36 11.48
N SER A 274 17.37 4.04 10.84
CA SER A 274 16.80 4.88 9.79
C SER A 274 15.89 5.96 10.38
N ILE A 275 16.18 7.22 10.08
CA ILE A 275 15.30 8.36 10.31
C ILE A 275 14.40 8.50 9.08
N PHE A 276 13.10 8.36 9.30
CA PHE A 276 12.06 8.53 8.30
C PHE A 276 11.37 9.87 8.55
N ASN A 277 11.20 10.68 7.50
CA ASN A 277 10.46 11.94 7.59
C ASN A 277 9.51 12.11 6.41
N ASP A 278 8.32 12.62 6.70
CA ASP A 278 7.20 12.85 5.78
C ASP A 278 6.77 14.33 5.72
N PRO A 279 7.67 15.24 5.31
CA PRO A 279 7.40 16.68 5.34
C PRO A 279 6.20 17.12 4.49
N THR A 280 5.39 18.03 5.05
CA THR A 280 4.20 18.65 4.41
C THR A 280 4.37 20.15 4.18
N TYR A 281 5.59 20.57 3.86
CA TYR A 281 5.83 21.93 3.38
C TYR A 281 5.12 22.17 2.04
N ARG A 282 4.24 23.19 1.97
CA ARG A 282 3.62 23.63 0.69
C ARG A 282 4.65 23.96 -0.39
N ASP A 283 5.79 24.50 0.03
CA ASP A 283 6.99 24.62 -0.77
C ASP A 283 8.13 23.86 -0.08
N PRO A 284 8.52 22.65 -0.56
CA PRO A 284 9.52 21.81 0.09
C PRO A 284 10.92 22.43 0.14
N ARG A 285 11.17 23.52 -0.58
CA ARG A 285 12.43 24.28 -0.50
C ARG A 285 12.58 25.04 0.82
N GLN A 286 11.51 25.19 1.60
CA GLN A 286 11.52 25.83 2.90
C GLN A 286 11.93 24.88 4.04
N ALA A 287 11.92 23.57 3.79
CA ALA A 287 12.46 22.60 4.72
C ALA A 287 13.95 22.90 4.99
N THR A 288 14.35 22.88 6.25
CA THR A 288 15.73 23.13 6.62
C THR A 288 16.65 22.09 5.99
N LYS A 289 17.80 22.54 5.48
CA LYS A 289 18.77 21.64 4.85
C LYS A 289 19.18 20.51 5.78
N GLU A 290 19.34 20.81 7.06
CA GLU A 290 19.81 19.85 8.05
C GLU A 290 18.78 18.76 8.38
N MET A 291 17.48 19.08 8.51
CA MET A 291 16.46 18.04 8.67
C MET A 291 16.49 17.08 7.48
N LEU A 292 16.56 17.63 6.26
CA LEU A 292 16.67 16.83 5.06
C LEU A 292 17.95 15.98 5.02
N ASP A 293 19.10 16.51 5.44
CA ASP A 293 20.38 15.78 5.45
C ASP A 293 20.41 14.65 6.51
N LEU A 294 19.72 14.82 7.64
CA LEU A 294 19.64 13.82 8.71
C LEU A 294 18.60 12.71 8.45
N SER A 295 17.79 12.86 7.41
CA SER A 295 16.79 11.88 6.99
C SER A 295 17.42 10.79 6.13
N ASP A 296 17.21 9.52 6.45
CA ASP A 296 17.61 8.42 5.56
C ASP A 296 16.56 8.15 4.49
N ILE A 297 15.29 8.34 4.86
CA ILE A 297 14.13 8.15 4.00
C ILE A 297 13.31 9.44 4.03
N LEU A 298 13.15 10.06 2.87
CA LEU A 298 12.23 11.18 2.67
C LEU A 298 10.96 10.68 1.97
N CYS A 299 9.81 10.95 2.58
CA CYS A 299 8.52 10.46 2.13
C CYS A 299 7.55 11.63 1.91
N PRO A 300 7.69 12.43 0.84
CA PRO A 300 6.78 13.54 0.57
C PRO A 300 5.33 13.09 0.35
N ASN A 301 4.41 13.99 0.72
CA ASN A 301 2.98 13.85 0.45
C ASN A 301 2.70 13.94 -1.06
N ARG A 302 2.20 12.85 -1.64
CA ARG A 302 1.93 12.76 -3.08
C ARG A 302 0.85 13.74 -3.56
N PRO A 303 -0.31 13.90 -2.90
CA PRO A 303 -1.27 14.94 -3.26
C PRO A 303 -0.64 16.34 -3.38
N MET A 304 0.16 16.76 -2.39
CA MET A 304 0.87 18.04 -2.45
C MET A 304 1.89 18.09 -3.58
N TRP A 305 2.57 16.98 -3.86
CA TRP A 305 3.45 16.85 -5.01
C TRP A 305 2.70 17.08 -6.32
N ILE A 306 1.50 16.49 -6.48
CA ILE A 306 0.69 16.66 -7.69
C ILE A 306 0.28 18.13 -7.87
N GLU A 307 -0.12 18.79 -6.80
CA GLU A 307 -0.52 20.21 -6.81
C GLU A 307 0.64 21.16 -7.12
N ASN A 308 1.85 20.86 -6.66
CA ASN A 308 3.02 21.73 -6.79
C ASN A 308 4.27 20.99 -7.32
N ARG A 309 4.10 20.25 -8.41
CA ARG A 309 5.12 19.32 -8.95
C ARG A 309 6.50 19.94 -9.14
N ALA A 310 6.56 21.15 -9.69
CA ALA A 310 7.83 21.82 -9.98
C ALA A 310 8.65 22.09 -8.71
N ALA A 311 8.01 22.46 -7.59
CA ALA A 311 8.72 22.73 -6.35
C ALA A 311 9.26 21.44 -5.71
N PHE A 312 8.49 20.35 -5.77
CA PHE A 312 8.91 19.05 -5.26
C PHE A 312 10.03 18.43 -6.12
N GLU A 313 9.93 18.51 -7.44
CA GLU A 313 10.97 18.04 -8.37
C GLU A 313 12.29 18.82 -8.24
N ALA A 314 12.26 20.04 -7.70
CA ALA A 314 13.47 20.81 -7.40
C ALA A 314 14.24 20.31 -6.16
N VAL A 315 13.63 19.48 -5.32
CA VAL A 315 14.22 19.02 -4.04
C VAL A 315 14.52 17.52 -4.08
N TYR A 316 13.49 16.69 -4.19
CA TYR A 316 13.59 15.25 -3.86
C TYR A 316 14.42 14.43 -4.86
N PRO A 317 14.34 14.64 -6.20
CA PRO A 317 15.22 13.92 -7.13
C PRO A 317 16.71 14.14 -6.85
N GLY A 318 17.09 15.36 -6.44
CA GLY A 318 18.45 15.67 -6.01
C GLY A 318 18.85 14.91 -4.74
N ARG A 319 17.93 14.79 -3.77
CA ARG A 319 18.13 13.98 -2.55
C ARG A 319 18.30 12.49 -2.87
N ARG A 320 17.48 11.94 -3.78
CA ARG A 320 17.61 10.56 -4.28
C ARG A 320 18.97 10.31 -4.91
N ALA A 321 19.41 11.22 -5.79
CA ALA A 321 20.69 11.15 -6.48
C ALA A 321 21.89 11.25 -5.51
N ALA A 322 21.72 11.97 -4.39
CA ALA A 322 22.71 12.05 -3.30
C ALA A 322 22.77 10.80 -2.41
N GLY A 323 21.97 9.75 -2.71
CA GLY A 323 22.02 8.46 -2.03
C GLY A 323 20.96 8.26 -0.95
N GLN A 324 20.10 9.25 -0.68
CA GLN A 324 18.97 9.08 0.22
C GLN A 324 17.88 8.21 -0.43
N ARG A 325 17.12 7.49 0.38
CA ARG A 325 15.96 6.73 -0.11
C ARG A 325 14.75 7.66 -0.22
N LEU A 326 13.94 7.43 -1.24
CA LEU A 326 12.65 8.09 -1.37
C LEU A 326 11.52 7.09 -1.16
N ALA A 327 10.45 7.60 -0.56
CA ALA A 327 9.14 6.99 -0.55
C ALA A 327 8.09 8.03 -0.97
N LEU A 328 6.86 7.58 -1.17
CA LEU A 328 5.71 8.47 -1.30
C LEU A 328 4.64 8.04 -0.32
N TYR A 329 3.97 9.00 0.31
CA TYR A 329 2.74 8.70 1.03
C TYR A 329 1.57 9.52 0.49
N SER A 330 0.37 8.96 0.61
CA SER A 330 -0.86 9.68 0.33
C SER A 330 -1.69 9.78 1.60
N CYS A 331 -2.07 11.02 1.96
CA CYS A 331 -2.94 11.34 3.07
C CYS A 331 -3.99 12.35 2.59
N SER A 332 -5.17 11.84 2.23
CA SER A 332 -6.33 12.61 1.85
C SER A 332 -7.55 11.81 2.28
N GLY A 333 -8.60 12.52 2.66
CA GLY A 333 -9.84 11.90 3.08
C GLY A 333 -11.00 12.80 2.69
N PRO A 334 -12.21 12.26 2.62
CA PRO A 334 -12.60 10.88 2.93
C PRO A 334 -12.24 9.88 1.83
N VAL A 335 -11.70 8.72 2.21
CA VAL A 335 -11.18 7.70 1.28
C VAL A 335 -12.21 7.21 0.25
N ARG A 336 -13.50 7.23 0.61
CA ARG A 336 -14.60 6.79 -0.26
C ARG A 336 -14.89 7.72 -1.43
N LEU A 337 -14.38 8.96 -1.39
CA LEU A 337 -14.47 9.93 -2.48
C LEU A 337 -13.23 9.92 -3.39
N LEU A 338 -12.16 9.23 -2.94
CA LEU A 338 -10.91 9.14 -3.67
C LEU A 338 -10.95 8.00 -4.66
N ASP A 339 -10.47 8.28 -5.87
CA ASP A 339 -10.44 7.33 -6.96
C ASP A 339 -9.41 6.20 -6.70
N PRO A 340 -9.80 4.92 -6.74
CA PRO A 340 -8.90 3.80 -6.55
C PRO A 340 -7.75 3.86 -7.53
N TYR A 341 -8.01 4.26 -8.78
CA TYR A 341 -7.01 4.27 -9.81
C TYR A 341 -6.01 5.42 -9.65
N SER A 342 -6.44 6.68 -9.76
CA SER A 342 -5.50 7.82 -9.75
C SER A 342 -4.89 8.12 -8.38
N TYR A 343 -5.62 7.89 -7.28
CA TYR A 343 -5.11 8.11 -5.92
C TYR A 343 -4.27 6.93 -5.41
N HIS A 344 -4.76 5.69 -5.58
CA HIS A 344 -4.11 4.52 -4.98
C HIS A 344 -3.15 3.82 -5.98
N ARG A 345 -3.67 3.20 -7.05
CA ARG A 345 -2.87 2.37 -7.98
C ARG A 345 -1.71 3.13 -8.62
N VAL A 346 -1.97 4.35 -9.08
CA VAL A 346 -0.99 5.14 -9.84
C VAL A 346 0.18 5.65 -8.98
N GLN A 347 0.07 5.59 -7.65
CA GLN A 347 1.20 5.89 -6.76
C GLN A 347 2.39 4.93 -6.98
N GLY A 348 2.15 3.67 -7.34
CA GLY A 348 3.22 2.73 -7.70
C GLY A 348 3.99 3.14 -8.96
N TRP A 349 3.31 3.72 -9.95
CA TRP A 349 3.94 4.27 -11.16
C TRP A 349 4.78 5.51 -10.85
N GLU A 350 4.26 6.40 -10.00
CA GLU A 350 4.98 7.60 -9.54
C GLU A 350 6.22 7.21 -8.73
N ALA A 351 6.10 6.22 -7.84
CA ALA A 351 7.21 5.67 -7.07
C ALA A 351 8.32 5.13 -7.98
N PHE A 352 7.96 4.38 -9.04
CA PHE A 352 8.94 3.90 -10.01
C PHE A 352 9.65 5.06 -10.74
N ARG A 353 8.90 6.07 -11.19
CA ARG A 353 9.46 7.24 -11.89
C ARG A 353 10.48 8.00 -11.04
N LEU A 354 10.24 8.10 -9.74
CA LEU A 354 11.12 8.81 -8.79
C LEU A 354 12.24 7.94 -8.23
N ASP A 355 12.33 6.67 -8.67
CA ASP A 355 13.20 5.65 -8.10
C ASP A 355 13.05 5.54 -6.57
N ALA A 356 11.80 5.69 -6.10
CA ALA A 356 11.39 5.46 -4.73
C ALA A 356 11.23 3.95 -4.48
N ASP A 357 11.51 3.53 -3.25
CA ASP A 357 11.45 2.14 -2.81
C ASP A 357 10.37 1.87 -1.76
N GLY A 358 9.56 2.87 -1.44
CA GLY A 358 8.44 2.76 -0.51
C GLY A 358 7.18 3.50 -0.97
N MET A 359 6.03 2.91 -0.68
CA MET A 359 4.70 3.47 -0.89
C MET A 359 3.91 3.36 0.41
N TYR A 360 3.33 4.46 0.86
CA TYR A 360 2.66 4.56 2.16
C TYR A 360 1.29 5.23 2.03
N TYR A 361 0.39 4.94 2.98
CA TYR A 361 -0.93 5.55 3.08
C TYR A 361 -1.25 5.89 4.53
N TRP A 362 -1.76 7.10 4.77
CA TRP A 362 -2.51 7.39 5.97
C TRP A 362 -3.99 7.07 5.68
N ALA A 363 -4.57 6.02 6.24
CA ALA A 363 -3.99 5.04 7.16
C ALA A 363 -4.75 3.72 7.01
N PHE A 364 -4.12 2.57 7.29
CA PHE A 364 -4.81 1.28 7.15
C PHE A 364 -5.86 1.07 8.23
N GLY A 365 -5.58 1.50 9.47
CA GLY A 365 -6.47 1.31 10.62
C GLY A 365 -7.53 2.40 10.81
N ASP A 366 -7.35 3.59 10.22
CA ASP A 366 -8.18 4.76 10.51
C ASP A 366 -9.53 4.76 9.78
N ASN A 367 -10.57 4.26 10.46
CA ASN A 367 -11.94 4.23 9.96
C ASN A 367 -12.78 5.43 10.41
N GLY A 368 -12.17 6.51 10.94
CA GLY A 368 -12.91 7.69 11.37
C GLY A 368 -13.69 7.51 12.68
N GLY A 369 -13.38 6.47 13.47
CA GLY A 369 -13.94 6.26 14.81
C GLY A 369 -15.24 5.46 14.87
N HIS A 370 -15.71 4.90 13.74
CA HIS A 370 -16.82 3.94 13.71
C HIS A 370 -16.65 2.91 12.58
N SER A 371 -17.50 1.88 12.53
CA SER A 371 -17.40 0.82 11.51
C SER A 371 -17.38 1.43 10.11
N ALA A 372 -16.45 0.99 9.26
CA ALA A 372 -16.36 1.45 7.87
C ALA A 372 -17.61 1.05 7.04
N TRP A 373 -18.44 0.15 7.55
CA TRP A 373 -19.74 -0.22 6.98
C TRP A 373 -20.86 0.80 7.28
N ASN A 374 -20.64 1.71 8.24
CA ASN A 374 -21.61 2.71 8.67
C ASN A 374 -20.93 4.08 8.89
N GLU A 375 -20.36 4.64 7.83
CA GLU A 375 -19.66 5.93 7.88
C GLU A 375 -20.58 7.10 8.27
N LEU A 376 -21.90 6.98 8.08
CA LEU A 376 -22.88 7.99 8.51
C LEU A 376 -22.85 8.27 10.01
N ALA A 377 -22.46 7.28 10.82
CA ALA A 377 -22.32 7.41 12.26
C ALA A 377 -20.86 7.60 12.72
N ALA A 378 -19.91 7.70 11.79
CA ALA A 378 -18.51 7.99 12.13
C ALA A 378 -18.36 9.47 12.53
N PRO A 379 -17.71 9.78 13.67
CA PRO A 379 -17.46 11.16 14.09
C PRO A 379 -16.30 11.83 13.33
N GLY A 380 -15.38 11.04 12.76
CA GLY A 380 -14.20 11.51 12.03
C GLY A 380 -14.21 11.08 10.57
N THR A 381 -13.17 11.46 9.84
CA THR A 381 -12.97 11.08 8.44
C THR A 381 -12.41 9.67 8.34
N CYS A 382 -13.01 8.83 7.50
CA CYS A 382 -12.49 7.50 7.19
C CYS A 382 -11.35 7.61 6.18
N TYR A 383 -10.18 7.07 6.53
CA TYR A 383 -8.99 6.97 5.67
C TYR A 383 -8.68 5.53 5.27
N SER A 384 -9.27 4.54 5.95
CA SER A 384 -9.00 3.12 5.69
C SER A 384 -9.39 2.70 4.28
N PRO A 385 -8.43 2.23 3.46
CA PRO A 385 -8.74 1.70 2.14
C PRO A 385 -9.48 0.36 2.25
N ALA A 386 -9.68 -0.22 3.43
CA ALA A 386 -10.47 -1.44 3.63
C ALA A 386 -11.76 -1.15 4.42
N PHE A 387 -12.61 -2.16 4.55
CA PHE A 387 -13.80 -2.12 5.39
C PHE A 387 -13.52 -2.87 6.69
N ILE A 388 -13.05 -2.13 7.70
CA ILE A 388 -12.78 -2.67 9.04
C ILE A 388 -14.06 -2.59 9.88
N GLY A 389 -14.42 -3.72 10.49
CA GLY A 389 -15.53 -3.84 11.43
C GLY A 389 -15.15 -4.70 12.65
N PRO A 390 -16.10 -4.92 13.58
CA PRO A 390 -15.85 -5.70 14.80
C PRO A 390 -15.45 -7.15 14.52
N GLU A 391 -16.01 -7.75 13.46
CA GLU A 391 -15.82 -9.17 13.15
C GLU A 391 -14.61 -9.44 12.25
N GLY A 392 -13.96 -8.40 11.71
CA GLY A 392 -12.83 -8.56 10.82
C GLY A 392 -12.66 -7.41 9.84
N ILE A 393 -12.10 -7.74 8.68
CA ILE A 393 -11.72 -6.80 7.64
C ILE A 393 -12.11 -7.35 6.27
N VAL A 394 -12.70 -6.50 5.44
CA VAL A 394 -13.11 -6.82 4.07
C VAL A 394 -12.37 -5.91 3.09
N THR A 395 -11.94 -6.47 1.95
CA THR A 395 -11.26 -5.69 0.92
C THR A 395 -12.20 -4.69 0.23
N SER A 396 -11.61 -3.78 -0.52
CA SER A 396 -12.32 -2.79 -1.31
C SER A 396 -11.60 -2.54 -2.63
N ARG A 397 -12.24 -1.82 -3.54
CA ARG A 397 -11.58 -1.33 -4.76
C ARG A 397 -10.30 -0.55 -4.47
N GLN A 398 -10.27 0.26 -3.41
CA GLN A 398 -9.11 1.03 -3.00
C GLN A 398 -7.96 0.12 -2.58
N MET A 399 -8.23 -0.90 -1.76
CA MET A 399 -7.19 -1.83 -1.32
C MET A 399 -6.68 -2.72 -2.47
N GLU A 400 -7.57 -3.14 -3.36
CA GLU A 400 -7.18 -3.84 -4.59
C GLU A 400 -6.27 -2.97 -5.46
N ALA A 401 -6.62 -1.70 -5.62
CA ALA A 401 -5.83 -0.75 -6.39
C ALA A 401 -4.44 -0.51 -5.78
N ILE A 402 -4.31 -0.44 -4.45
CA ILE A 402 -3.00 -0.39 -3.77
C ILE A 402 -2.15 -1.61 -4.18
N ARG A 403 -2.72 -2.82 -4.10
CA ARG A 403 -2.00 -4.06 -4.45
C ARG A 403 -1.61 -4.10 -5.93
N GLU A 404 -2.50 -3.65 -6.81
CA GLU A 404 -2.20 -3.53 -8.24
C GLU A 404 -1.08 -2.52 -8.51
N GLY A 405 -0.99 -1.43 -7.74
CA GLY A 405 0.10 -0.46 -7.82
C GLY A 405 1.47 -1.07 -7.50
N ILE A 406 1.53 -1.99 -6.53
CA ILE A 406 2.75 -2.76 -6.23
C ILE A 406 3.14 -3.60 -7.44
N TYR A 407 2.20 -4.37 -7.99
CA TYR A 407 2.48 -5.20 -9.16
C TYR A 407 2.90 -4.38 -10.38
N ASP A 408 2.28 -3.21 -10.59
CA ASP A 408 2.65 -2.25 -11.64
C ASP A 408 4.09 -1.76 -11.50
N TYR A 409 4.55 -1.48 -10.26
CA TYR A 409 5.97 -1.21 -9.98
C TYR A 409 6.87 -2.40 -10.32
N GLU A 410 6.46 -3.62 -9.96
CA GLU A 410 7.24 -4.84 -10.23
C GLU A 410 7.36 -5.14 -11.72
N TYR A 411 6.31 -4.89 -12.52
CA TYR A 411 6.38 -5.00 -13.97
C TYR A 411 7.51 -4.14 -14.55
N LEU A 412 7.58 -2.88 -14.12
CA LEU A 412 8.60 -1.95 -14.57
C LEU A 412 9.99 -2.33 -14.06
N THR A 413 10.09 -2.85 -12.84
CA THR A 413 11.35 -3.33 -12.26
C THR A 413 11.89 -4.55 -13.00
N LEU A 414 11.03 -5.51 -13.32
CA LEU A 414 11.38 -6.67 -14.15
C LEU A 414 11.80 -6.22 -15.55
N LEU A 415 11.09 -5.26 -16.16
CA LEU A 415 11.45 -4.73 -17.49
C LEU A 415 12.81 -4.02 -17.45
N ARG A 416 13.08 -3.22 -16.42
CA ARG A 416 14.37 -2.57 -16.19
C ARG A 416 15.51 -3.59 -16.09
N ALA A 417 15.30 -4.68 -15.36
CA ALA A 417 16.28 -5.75 -15.25
C ALA A 417 16.50 -6.48 -16.58
N ALA A 418 15.43 -6.79 -17.32
CA ALA A 418 15.51 -7.46 -18.62
C ALA A 418 16.22 -6.59 -19.68
N VAL A 419 15.94 -5.29 -19.71
CA VAL A 419 16.64 -4.33 -20.57
C VAL A 419 18.12 -4.25 -20.22
N ALA A 420 18.47 -4.14 -18.93
CA ALA A 420 19.87 -4.11 -18.49
C ALA A 420 20.63 -5.40 -18.87
N ALA A 421 19.98 -6.57 -18.79
CA ALA A 421 20.55 -7.83 -19.25
C ALA A 421 20.76 -7.85 -20.78
N ALA A 422 19.80 -7.34 -21.55
CA ALA A 422 19.93 -7.21 -23.00
C ALA A 422 21.05 -6.24 -23.41
N ASP A 423 21.22 -5.13 -22.68
CA ASP A 423 22.31 -4.18 -22.87
C ASP A 423 23.68 -4.81 -22.59
N LYS A 424 23.81 -5.53 -21.48
CA LYS A 424 25.04 -6.28 -21.15
C LYS A 424 25.39 -7.32 -22.22
N ALA A 425 24.39 -7.91 -22.85
CA ALA A 425 24.55 -8.85 -23.95
C ALA A 425 24.69 -8.17 -25.33
N ASN A 426 24.72 -6.84 -25.39
CA ASN A 426 24.76 -6.03 -26.61
C ASN A 426 23.65 -6.39 -27.63
N ARG A 427 22.45 -6.79 -27.15
CA ARG A 427 21.32 -7.11 -28.03
C ARG A 427 20.78 -5.85 -28.71
N GLN A 428 20.78 -5.85 -30.05
CA GLN A 428 20.31 -4.74 -30.89
C GLN A 428 19.07 -5.08 -31.74
N ASP A 429 18.45 -6.24 -31.47
CA ASP A 429 17.25 -6.68 -32.15
C ASP A 429 16.04 -5.79 -31.84
N ALA A 430 14.96 -5.95 -32.62
CA ALA A 430 13.77 -5.12 -32.51
C ALA A 430 13.09 -5.23 -31.14
N ALA A 431 13.13 -6.40 -30.49
CA ALA A 431 12.52 -6.59 -29.17
C ALA A 431 13.31 -5.81 -28.10
N ALA A 432 14.65 -5.89 -28.13
CA ALA A 432 15.50 -5.10 -27.23
C ALA A 432 15.30 -3.59 -27.40
N LYS A 433 15.18 -3.09 -28.64
CA LYS A 433 14.90 -1.67 -28.90
C LYS A 433 13.50 -1.25 -28.41
N ALA A 434 12.47 -2.06 -28.68
CA ALA A 434 11.11 -1.78 -28.24
C ALA A 434 10.98 -1.78 -26.71
N ALA A 435 11.65 -2.71 -26.02
CA ALA A 435 11.63 -2.79 -24.57
C ALA A 435 12.31 -1.59 -23.89
N ARG A 436 13.45 -1.10 -24.43
CA ARG A 436 14.09 0.15 -23.95
C ARG A 436 13.15 1.34 -24.06
N LYS A 437 12.54 1.51 -25.24
CA LYS A 437 11.57 2.58 -25.48
C LYS A 437 10.36 2.47 -24.54
N LEU A 438 9.83 1.26 -24.37
CA LEU A 438 8.70 1.03 -23.46
C LEU A 438 9.05 1.37 -22.01
N LEU A 439 10.23 0.97 -21.54
CA LEU A 439 10.70 1.28 -20.18
C LEU A 439 10.80 2.79 -19.93
N GLU A 440 11.29 3.54 -20.91
CA GLU A 440 11.42 5.00 -20.84
C GLU A 440 10.06 5.71 -20.87
N GLU A 441 9.16 5.28 -21.76
CA GLU A 441 7.90 6.00 -22.02
C GLU A 441 6.74 5.58 -21.10
N ALA A 442 6.73 4.34 -20.60
CA ALA A 442 5.58 3.76 -19.90
C ALA A 442 5.14 4.58 -18.66
N PRO A 443 6.03 5.00 -17.74
CA PRO A 443 5.63 5.83 -16.60
C PRO A 443 5.04 7.17 -17.05
N GLY A 444 5.65 7.82 -18.04
CA GLY A 444 5.17 9.10 -18.58
C GLY A 444 3.80 8.99 -19.25
N ARG A 445 3.54 7.89 -19.97
CA ARG A 445 2.23 7.60 -20.60
C ARG A 445 1.13 7.48 -19.54
N VAL A 446 1.36 6.68 -18.49
CA VAL A 446 0.35 6.47 -17.43
C VAL A 446 0.14 7.74 -16.61
N LEU A 447 1.22 8.36 -16.13
CA LEU A 447 1.14 9.53 -15.25
C LEU A 447 0.69 10.80 -15.98
N GLY A 448 0.95 10.92 -17.28
CA GLY A 448 0.60 12.07 -18.11
C GLY A 448 -0.77 11.99 -18.77
N ALA A 449 -1.56 10.94 -18.52
CA ALA A 449 -2.88 10.80 -19.14
C ALA A 449 -3.88 11.86 -18.63
N ALA A 450 -4.86 12.19 -19.49
CA ALA A 450 -5.86 13.20 -19.16
C ALA A 450 -6.64 12.84 -17.87
N GLY A 451 -6.72 13.81 -16.94
CA GLY A 451 -7.40 13.64 -15.66
C GLY A 451 -6.62 12.86 -14.59
N MET A 452 -5.38 12.44 -14.86
CA MET A 452 -4.60 11.60 -13.94
C MET A 452 -4.20 12.32 -12.64
N ASN A 453 -4.01 13.65 -12.72
CA ASN A 453 -3.71 14.48 -11.55
C ASN A 453 -4.93 14.73 -10.66
N SER A 454 -6.14 14.42 -11.12
CA SER A 454 -7.36 14.53 -10.30
C SER A 454 -7.55 13.25 -9.50
N ILE A 455 -7.60 13.38 -8.18
CA ILE A 455 -7.70 12.25 -7.25
C ILE A 455 -9.15 11.87 -6.93
N GLU A 456 -10.12 12.66 -7.38
CA GLU A 456 -11.54 12.47 -7.11
C GLU A 456 -12.16 11.42 -8.02
N TRP A 457 -13.09 10.65 -7.46
CA TRP A 457 -13.83 9.61 -8.17
C TRP A 457 -14.60 10.14 -9.39
N SER A 458 -15.21 11.31 -9.26
CA SER A 458 -16.13 11.89 -10.24
C SER A 458 -15.44 12.44 -11.50
N THR A 459 -14.13 12.71 -11.46
CA THR A 459 -13.43 13.27 -12.61
C THR A 459 -13.27 12.21 -13.72
N PRO A 460 -13.71 12.49 -14.97
CA PRO A 460 -13.46 11.61 -16.11
C PRO A 460 -11.97 11.40 -16.33
N LYS A 461 -11.56 10.14 -16.49
CA LYS A 461 -10.17 9.74 -16.74
C LYS A 461 -10.12 8.31 -17.29
N ASP A 462 -9.07 8.01 -18.04
CA ASP A 462 -8.80 6.68 -18.59
C ASP A 462 -8.23 5.76 -17.49
N ARG A 463 -9.09 4.90 -16.95
CA ARG A 463 -8.75 3.93 -15.89
C ARG A 463 -8.18 2.62 -16.42
N ASP A 464 -8.16 2.45 -17.74
CA ASP A 464 -7.72 1.21 -18.40
C ASP A 464 -6.27 1.32 -18.90
N LEU A 465 -5.69 2.54 -18.92
CA LEU A 465 -4.38 2.76 -19.51
C LEU A 465 -3.27 1.94 -18.83
N ALA A 466 -3.21 1.90 -17.49
CA ALA A 466 -2.21 1.08 -16.80
C ALA A 466 -2.37 -0.41 -17.12
N ASP A 467 -3.60 -0.89 -17.32
CA ASP A 467 -3.86 -2.27 -17.73
C ASP A 467 -3.36 -2.57 -19.14
N ARG A 468 -3.53 -1.64 -20.09
CA ARG A 468 -2.96 -1.78 -21.43
C ARG A 468 -1.43 -1.76 -21.39
N VAL A 469 -0.83 -0.80 -20.67
CA VAL A 469 0.63 -0.67 -20.58
C VAL A 469 1.26 -1.88 -19.90
N ARG A 470 0.69 -2.42 -18.81
CA ARG A 470 1.26 -3.64 -18.19
C ARG A 470 1.20 -4.86 -19.10
N ILE A 471 0.21 -4.96 -20.00
CA ILE A 471 0.14 -6.04 -21.00
C ILE A 471 1.29 -5.87 -22.00
N GLU A 472 1.56 -4.66 -22.48
CA GLU A 472 2.72 -4.38 -23.33
C GLU A 472 4.03 -4.76 -22.62
N ILE A 473 4.15 -4.49 -21.32
CA ILE A 473 5.33 -4.87 -20.52
C ILE A 473 5.47 -6.40 -20.43
N ILE A 474 4.39 -7.14 -20.18
CA ILE A 474 4.41 -8.62 -20.19
C ILE A 474 4.93 -9.14 -21.53
N GLU A 475 4.38 -8.63 -22.63
CA GLU A 475 4.79 -9.05 -23.96
C GLU A 475 6.26 -8.71 -24.26
N ALA A 476 6.75 -7.56 -23.78
CA ALA A 476 8.15 -7.19 -23.89
C ALA A 476 9.04 -8.14 -23.08
N LEU A 477 8.66 -8.47 -21.85
CA LEU A 477 9.38 -9.42 -20.98
C LEU A 477 9.49 -10.81 -21.63
N GLU A 478 8.40 -11.32 -22.18
CA GLU A 478 8.37 -12.63 -22.86
C GLU A 478 9.17 -12.68 -24.16
N LYS A 479 9.38 -11.54 -24.84
CA LYS A 479 10.23 -11.44 -26.04
C LYS A 479 11.72 -11.24 -25.69
N LEU A 480 12.01 -10.76 -24.48
CA LEU A 480 13.38 -10.55 -24.00
C LEU A 480 13.96 -11.78 -23.31
N GLY A 481 13.16 -12.50 -22.52
CA GLY A 481 13.52 -13.80 -21.97
C GLY A 481 13.70 -14.83 -23.07
#